data_AF-A0A9Y2B5Z6-F1
#
_entry.id   AF-A0A9Y2B5Z6-F1
#
_cell.length_a   1.000
_cell.length_b   1.000
_cell.length_c   1.000
_cell.angle_alpha   90.00
_cell.angle_beta   90.00
_cell.angle_gamma   90.00
#
_symmetry.space_group_name_H-M   'P 1'
#
loop_
_entity.id
_entity.type
_entity.pdbx_description
1 polymer ?
#
loop_
_entity_poly.entity_id
_entity_poly.type
_entity_poly.pdbx_seq_one_letter_code
_entity_poly.pdbx_strand_id
1 'polypeptide(L)'
;MTSKPALTKRLDGYRKMELGNVWLLPVCMVWVAYFLEYPLGWLSWTSMVPMCGLLLLGGLYWRAKLRLLQGQNQPLAILLPWARSLQWPFAIASAIVCALCLASWITGEFALSLGDRITASIAASLAMLEYVNYYHRQLQHFDHAADWKRLLEGRGFRASQMATDLQRLRQKR
;
A
#
# COMPACT_ATOMS: atom_id res chain seq x y z
N MET A 1 4.72 13.73 -24.58
CA MET A 1 3.63 14.37 -23.81
C MET A 1 2.44 13.42 -23.79
N THR A 2 2.15 12.76 -22.68
CA THR A 2 0.95 11.92 -22.56
C THR A 2 -0.28 12.83 -22.54
N SER A 3 -1.21 12.61 -23.47
CA SER A 3 -2.45 13.39 -23.54
C SER A 3 -3.26 13.19 -22.24
N LYS A 4 -3.93 14.25 -21.76
CA LYS A 4 -4.81 14.19 -20.56
C LYS A 4 -5.76 12.96 -20.53
N PRO A 5 -6.33 12.50 -21.67
CA PRO A 5 -7.16 11.29 -21.71
C PRO A 5 -6.41 10.00 -21.34
N ALA A 6 -5.18 9.83 -21.85
CA ALA A 6 -4.36 8.65 -21.58
C ALA A 6 -3.96 8.56 -20.09
N LEU A 7 -3.67 9.72 -19.47
CA LEU A 7 -3.38 9.80 -18.04
C LEU A 7 -4.60 9.44 -17.19
N THR A 8 -5.78 9.91 -17.58
CA THR A 8 -7.03 9.65 -16.85
C THR A 8 -7.40 8.17 -16.87
N LYS A 9 -7.32 7.51 -18.03
CA LYS A 9 -7.60 6.07 -18.16
C LYS A 9 -6.66 5.23 -17.30
N ARG A 10 -5.39 5.61 -17.24
CA ARG A 10 -4.36 4.92 -16.44
C ARG A 10 -4.63 5.03 -14.94
N LEU A 11 -4.91 6.23 -14.46
CA LEU A 11 -5.18 6.47 -13.04
C LEU A 11 -6.50 5.79 -12.59
N ASP A 12 -7.48 5.67 -13.49
CA ASP A 12 -8.71 4.90 -13.24
C ASP A 12 -8.41 3.42 -13.05
N GLY A 13 -7.47 2.86 -13.84
CA GLY A 13 -6.93 1.52 -13.64
C GLY A 13 -6.32 1.34 -12.25
N TYR A 14 -5.48 2.28 -11.81
CA TYR A 14 -4.83 2.20 -10.49
C TYR A 14 -5.84 2.23 -9.35
N ARG A 15 -6.81 3.15 -9.40
CA ARG A 15 -7.89 3.19 -8.40
C ARG A 15 -8.63 1.85 -8.31
N LYS A 16 -9.01 1.28 -9.45
CA LYS A 16 -9.77 0.01 -9.49
C LYS A 16 -8.95 -1.15 -8.96
N MET A 17 -7.66 -1.19 -9.30
CA MET A 17 -6.73 -2.21 -8.82
C MET A 17 -6.57 -2.13 -7.29
N GLU A 18 -6.25 -0.95 -6.75
CA GLU A 18 -6.03 -0.76 -5.32
C GLU A 18 -7.29 -1.05 -4.50
N LEU A 19 -8.44 -0.49 -4.89
CA LEU A 19 -9.72 -0.76 -4.20
C LEU A 19 -10.18 -2.21 -4.38
N GLY A 20 -9.85 -2.84 -5.51
CA GLY A 20 -10.08 -4.27 -5.73
C GLY A 20 -9.23 -5.10 -4.78
N ASN A 21 -7.95 -4.76 -4.62
CA ASN A 21 -6.99 -5.46 -3.77
C ASN A 21 -7.34 -5.38 -2.27
N VAL A 22 -7.99 -4.30 -1.82
CA VAL A 22 -8.52 -4.19 -0.44
C VAL A 22 -9.42 -5.38 -0.09
N TRP A 23 -10.20 -5.88 -1.06
CA TRP A 23 -11.08 -7.03 -0.86
C TRP A 23 -10.46 -8.33 -1.36
N LEU A 24 -9.86 -8.30 -2.54
CA LEU A 24 -9.33 -9.48 -3.21
C LEU A 24 -8.24 -10.16 -2.37
N LEU A 25 -7.27 -9.39 -1.84
CA LEU A 25 -6.14 -9.97 -1.11
C LEU A 25 -6.56 -10.68 0.20
N PRO A 26 -7.31 -10.05 1.13
CA PRO A 26 -7.74 -10.76 2.33
C PRO A 26 -8.69 -11.92 2.01
N VAL A 27 -9.58 -11.79 1.02
CA VAL A 27 -10.46 -12.89 0.60
C VAL A 27 -9.65 -14.05 0.03
N CYS A 28 -8.66 -13.80 -0.83
CA CYS A 28 -7.77 -14.83 -1.34
C CYS A 28 -6.98 -15.51 -0.23
N MET A 29 -6.46 -14.75 0.75
CA MET A 29 -5.74 -15.32 1.89
C MET A 29 -6.64 -16.24 2.73
N VAL A 30 -7.87 -15.81 3.03
CA VAL A 30 -8.86 -16.64 3.74
C VAL A 30 -9.26 -17.87 2.92
N TRP A 31 -9.49 -17.69 1.62
CA TRP A 31 -9.86 -18.79 0.73
C TRP A 31 -8.75 -19.83 0.58
N VAL A 32 -7.48 -19.39 0.47
CA VAL A 32 -6.32 -20.29 0.47
C VAL A 32 -6.19 -21.01 1.80
N ALA A 33 -6.41 -20.34 2.92
CA ALA A 33 -6.40 -20.97 4.25
C ALA A 33 -7.47 -22.04 4.39
N TYR A 34 -8.68 -21.75 3.89
CA TYR A 34 -9.78 -22.70 3.85
C TYR A 34 -9.46 -23.91 2.95
N PHE A 35 -8.96 -23.66 1.73
CA PHE A 35 -8.66 -24.72 0.75
C PHE A 35 -7.49 -25.61 1.17
N LEU A 36 -6.50 -25.05 1.86
CA LEU A 36 -5.33 -25.80 2.37
C LEU A 36 -5.52 -26.25 3.83
N GLU A 37 -6.73 -26.11 4.39
CA GLU A 37 -7.15 -26.62 5.69
C GLU A 37 -6.26 -26.19 6.89
N TYR A 38 -5.77 -24.94 6.88
CA TYR A 38 -5.03 -24.41 8.03
C TYR A 38 -5.77 -23.24 8.71
N PRO A 39 -5.69 -23.13 10.05
CA PRO A 39 -6.34 -22.04 10.78
C PRO A 39 -5.57 -20.72 10.63
N LEU A 40 -6.29 -19.61 10.49
CA LEU A 40 -5.73 -18.26 10.58
C LEU A 40 -5.76 -17.77 12.03
N GLY A 41 -4.57 -17.52 12.57
CA GLY A 41 -4.38 -17.00 13.91
C GLY A 41 -4.48 -15.47 13.97
N TRP A 42 -4.41 -14.95 15.19
CA TRP A 42 -4.44 -13.51 15.46
C TRP A 42 -3.30 -12.77 14.73
N LEU A 43 -2.15 -13.43 14.53
CA LEU A 43 -1.02 -12.85 13.81
C LEU A 43 -1.37 -12.54 12.34
N SER A 44 -2.05 -13.44 11.64
CA SER A 44 -2.56 -13.19 10.28
C SER A 44 -3.56 -12.04 10.26
N TRP A 45 -4.57 -12.06 11.13
CA TRP A 45 -5.61 -11.03 11.16
C TRP A 45 -5.05 -9.63 11.45
N THR A 46 -4.18 -9.52 12.45
CA THR A 46 -3.52 -8.25 12.80
C THR A 46 -2.60 -7.75 11.68
N SER A 47 -1.94 -8.64 10.92
CA SER A 47 -1.10 -8.28 9.77
C SER A 47 -1.91 -7.78 8.58
N MET A 48 -3.14 -8.30 8.38
CA MET A 48 -4.04 -7.84 7.33
C MET A 48 -4.58 -6.42 7.58
N VAL A 49 -4.71 -5.97 8.84
CA VAL A 49 -5.24 -4.63 9.17
C VAL A 49 -4.44 -3.49 8.53
N PRO A 50 -3.13 -3.33 8.76
CA PRO A 50 -2.36 -2.26 8.13
C PRO A 50 -2.26 -2.45 6.61
N MET A 51 -2.23 -3.70 6.11
CA MET A 51 -2.25 -4.00 4.68
C MET A 51 -3.51 -3.43 4.00
N CYS A 52 -4.70 -3.81 4.48
CA CYS A 52 -5.97 -3.33 3.95
C CYS A 52 -6.14 -1.82 4.14
N GLY A 53 -5.71 -1.28 5.28
CA GLY A 53 -5.76 0.16 5.56
C GLY A 53 -4.94 0.98 4.57
N LEU A 54 -3.73 0.53 4.23
CA LEU A 54 -2.85 1.20 3.27
C LEU A 54 -3.35 1.07 1.84
N LEU A 55 -3.86 -0.09 1.42
CA LEU A 55 -4.50 -0.28 0.11
C LEU A 55 -5.73 0.64 -0.04
N LEU A 56 -6.54 0.77 1.02
CA LEU A 56 -7.70 1.66 1.02
C LEU A 56 -7.26 3.12 0.90
N LEU A 57 -6.27 3.54 1.69
CA LEU A 57 -5.71 4.90 1.63
C LEU A 57 -5.17 5.19 0.22
N GLY A 58 -4.45 4.25 -0.36
CA GLY A 58 -3.93 4.30 -1.71
C GLY A 58 -5.02 4.45 -2.78
N GLY A 59 -6.04 3.61 -2.72
CA GLY A 59 -7.20 3.68 -3.60
C GLY A 59 -7.98 5.00 -3.49
N LEU A 60 -8.15 5.52 -2.27
CA LEU A 60 -8.75 6.83 -2.03
C LEU A 60 -7.88 7.97 -2.58
N TYR A 61 -6.55 7.84 -2.46
CA TYR A 61 -5.59 8.81 -3.00
C TYR A 61 -5.66 8.88 -4.53
N TRP A 62 -5.65 7.73 -5.21
CA TRP A 62 -5.80 7.71 -6.67
C TRP A 62 -7.15 8.22 -7.13
N ARG A 63 -8.23 7.92 -6.40
CA ARG A 63 -9.55 8.50 -6.63
C ARG A 63 -9.55 10.03 -6.50
N ALA A 64 -8.88 10.56 -5.48
CA ALA A 64 -8.76 12.01 -5.28
C ALA A 64 -7.92 12.67 -6.39
N LYS A 65 -6.84 12.02 -6.83
CA LYS A 65 -6.01 12.46 -7.97
C LYS A 65 -6.77 12.48 -9.29
N LEU A 66 -7.62 11.49 -9.55
CA LEU A 66 -8.50 11.48 -10.72
C LEU A 66 -9.45 12.68 -10.73
N ARG A 67 -10.09 12.95 -9.58
CA ARG A 67 -10.98 14.09 -9.43
C ARG A 67 -10.24 15.43 -9.59
N LEU A 68 -9.00 15.51 -9.12
CA LEU A 68 -8.13 16.66 -9.37
C LEU A 68 -7.92 16.91 -10.88
N LEU A 69 -7.69 15.86 -11.67
CA LEU A 69 -7.55 16.01 -13.13
C LEU A 69 -8.85 16.44 -13.83
N GLN A 70 -9.99 16.16 -13.21
CA GLN A 70 -11.32 16.61 -13.64
C GLN A 70 -11.65 18.04 -13.15
N GLY A 71 -10.69 18.74 -12.54
CA GLY A 71 -10.85 20.11 -12.03
C GLY A 71 -11.38 20.21 -10.59
N GLN A 72 -11.59 19.09 -9.90
CA GLN A 72 -12.09 19.05 -8.53
C GLN A 72 -10.94 18.92 -7.52
N ASN A 73 -10.52 20.03 -6.91
CA ASN A 73 -9.41 20.03 -5.95
C ASN A 73 -9.79 19.55 -4.54
N GLN A 74 -11.06 19.69 -4.16
CA GLN A 74 -11.52 19.42 -2.78
C GLN A 74 -11.20 18.00 -2.25
N PRO A 75 -11.39 16.91 -3.02
CA PRO A 75 -11.15 15.56 -2.50
C PRO A 75 -9.71 15.32 -2.06
N LEU A 76 -8.72 15.88 -2.79
CA LEU A 76 -7.32 15.74 -2.43
C LEU A 76 -6.96 16.64 -1.23
N ALA A 77 -7.52 17.84 -1.17
CA ALA A 77 -7.32 18.76 -0.04
C ALA A 77 -7.85 18.19 1.29
N ILE A 78 -8.94 17.42 1.25
CA ILE A 78 -9.48 16.72 2.42
C ILE A 78 -8.62 15.51 2.77
N LEU A 79 -8.23 14.70 1.78
CA LEU A 79 -7.52 13.44 2.05
C LEU A 79 -6.09 13.64 2.58
N LEU A 80 -5.34 14.63 2.09
CA LEU A 80 -3.93 14.78 2.43
C LEU A 80 -3.67 15.02 3.94
N PRO A 81 -4.45 15.85 4.67
CA PRO A 81 -4.34 15.96 6.13
C PRO A 81 -4.54 14.62 6.85
N TRP A 82 -5.53 13.81 6.45
CA TRP A 82 -5.76 12.47 7.01
C TRP A 82 -4.61 11.52 6.68
N ALA A 83 -4.14 11.51 5.44
CA ALA A 83 -2.97 10.73 5.05
C ALA A 83 -1.74 11.13 5.87
N ARG A 84 -1.57 12.42 6.17
CA ARG A 84 -0.48 12.90 7.04
C ARG A 84 -0.62 12.39 8.48
N SER A 85 -1.80 12.46 9.08
CA SER A 85 -2.01 12.00 10.46
C SER A 85 -1.86 10.48 10.60
N LEU A 86 -2.21 9.73 9.56
CA LEU A 86 -2.10 8.28 9.52
C LEU A 86 -0.69 7.76 9.18
N GLN A 87 0.25 8.65 8.80
CA GLN A 87 1.61 8.25 8.44
C GLN A 87 2.30 7.44 9.54
N TRP A 88 2.41 8.00 10.74
CA TRP A 88 3.08 7.33 11.86
C TRP A 88 2.31 6.11 12.37
N PRO A 89 0.97 6.15 12.54
CA PRO A 89 0.19 4.97 12.87
C PRO A 89 0.42 3.79 11.92
N PHE A 90 0.40 4.01 10.61
CA PHE A 90 0.68 2.94 9.66
C PHE A 90 2.14 2.50 9.66
N ALA A 91 3.10 3.42 9.82
CA ALA A 91 4.52 3.06 9.95
C ALA A 91 4.75 2.12 11.13
N ILE A 92 4.21 2.48 12.30
CA ILE A 92 4.34 1.73 13.54
C ILE A 92 3.61 0.39 13.42
N ALA A 93 2.36 0.38 12.94
CA ALA A 93 1.58 -0.83 12.77
C ALA A 93 2.28 -1.82 11.82
N SER A 94 2.73 -1.38 10.65
CA SER A 94 3.47 -2.21 9.70
C SER A 94 4.79 -2.72 10.28
N ALA A 95 5.54 -1.89 11.00
CA ALA A 95 6.78 -2.30 11.64
C ALA A 95 6.56 -3.34 12.75
N ILE A 96 5.52 -3.17 13.58
CA ILE A 96 5.17 -4.11 14.65
C ILE A 96 4.79 -5.47 14.05
N VAL A 97 3.92 -5.53 13.05
CA VAL A 97 3.52 -6.82 12.46
C VAL A 97 4.70 -7.51 11.75
N CYS A 98 5.60 -6.76 11.12
CA CYS A 98 6.86 -7.32 10.60
C CYS A 98 7.74 -7.91 11.70
N ALA A 99 7.89 -7.19 12.82
CA ALA A 99 8.69 -7.66 13.95
C ALA A 99 8.07 -8.92 14.60
N LEU A 100 6.75 -8.97 14.74
CA LEU A 100 6.04 -10.15 15.24
C LEU A 100 6.19 -11.35 14.31
N CYS A 101 6.09 -11.16 12.99
CA CYS A 101 6.35 -12.22 12.02
C CYS A 101 7.79 -12.74 12.11
N LEU A 102 8.79 -11.85 12.21
CA LEU A 102 10.18 -12.24 12.41
C LEU A 102 10.37 -13.02 13.73
N ALA A 103 9.78 -12.55 14.82
CA ALA A 103 9.81 -13.24 16.10
C ALA A 103 9.17 -14.63 16.00
N SER A 104 8.07 -14.79 15.27
CA SER A 104 7.43 -16.08 15.03
C SER A 104 8.31 -17.05 14.23
N TRP A 105 9.13 -16.54 13.29
CA TRP A 105 10.11 -17.36 12.58
C TRP A 105 11.28 -17.81 13.46
N ILE A 106 11.73 -16.96 14.39
CA ILE A 106 12.86 -17.25 15.28
C ILE A 106 12.45 -18.20 16.41
N THR A 107 11.31 -17.93 17.04
CA THR A 107 10.87 -18.62 18.26
C THR A 107 9.96 -19.82 17.98
N GLY A 108 9.30 -19.84 16.82
CA GLY A 108 8.22 -20.79 16.53
C GLY A 108 6.88 -20.43 17.19
N GLU A 109 6.84 -19.35 17.97
CA GLU A 109 5.65 -18.92 18.72
C GLU A 109 4.73 -18.02 17.87
N PHE A 110 3.60 -17.62 18.44
CA PHE A 110 2.61 -16.65 17.93
C PHE A 110 1.76 -17.09 16.72
N ALA A 111 2.26 -17.97 15.86
CA ALA A 111 1.51 -18.52 14.73
C ALA A 111 0.89 -19.88 15.09
N LEU A 112 -0.35 -20.11 14.64
CA LEU A 112 -1.05 -21.39 14.89
C LEU A 112 -0.52 -22.55 14.05
N SER A 113 0.06 -22.25 12.89
CA SER A 113 0.57 -23.23 11.93
C SER A 113 1.63 -22.60 11.03
N LEU A 114 2.30 -23.42 10.21
CA LEU A 114 3.17 -22.91 9.16
C LEU A 114 2.38 -22.05 8.14
N GLY A 115 1.16 -22.48 7.77
CA GLY A 115 0.30 -21.73 6.86
C GLY A 115 -0.08 -20.36 7.41
N ASP A 116 -0.46 -20.29 8.69
CA ASP A 116 -0.74 -19.02 9.39
C ASP A 116 0.46 -18.07 9.37
N ARG A 117 1.65 -18.60 9.68
CA ARG A 117 2.90 -17.83 9.69
C ARG A 117 3.25 -17.26 8.32
N ILE A 118 3.08 -18.06 7.27
CA ILE A 118 3.30 -17.63 5.88
C ILE A 118 2.30 -16.55 5.51
N THR A 119 1.01 -16.74 5.77
CA THR A 119 -0.04 -15.77 5.44
C THR A 119 0.17 -14.44 6.17
N ALA A 120 0.47 -14.48 7.47
CA ALA A 120 0.84 -13.29 8.22
C ALA A 120 2.09 -12.60 7.66
N SER A 121 3.12 -13.36 7.29
CA SER A 121 4.35 -12.80 6.71
C SER A 121 4.09 -12.11 5.38
N ILE A 122 3.23 -12.68 4.53
CA ILE A 122 2.82 -12.06 3.26
C ILE A 122 2.05 -10.77 3.53
N ALA A 123 1.04 -10.80 4.42
CA ALA A 123 0.25 -9.61 4.75
C ALA A 123 1.11 -8.49 5.37
N ALA A 124 2.01 -8.83 6.30
CA ALA A 124 2.93 -7.88 6.90
C ALA A 124 3.90 -7.28 5.88
N SER A 125 4.43 -8.10 4.97
CA SER A 125 5.30 -7.65 3.88
C SER A 125 4.56 -6.70 2.94
N LEU A 126 3.32 -7.03 2.55
CA LEU A 126 2.48 -6.15 1.74
C LEU A 126 2.16 -4.84 2.47
N ALA A 127 1.86 -4.87 3.77
CA ALA A 127 1.66 -3.66 4.56
C ALA A 127 2.91 -2.75 4.57
N MET A 128 4.10 -3.31 4.75
CA MET A 128 5.34 -2.53 4.71
C MET A 128 5.61 -2.00 3.30
N LEU A 129 5.44 -2.83 2.27
CA LEU A 129 5.61 -2.42 0.88
C LEU A 129 4.65 -1.30 0.50
N GLU A 130 3.38 -1.39 0.88
CA GLU A 130 2.41 -0.32 0.61
C GLU A 130 2.72 0.96 1.40
N TYR A 131 3.20 0.84 2.65
CA TYR A 131 3.64 1.99 3.42
C TYR A 131 4.79 2.72 2.71
N VAL A 132 5.82 1.98 2.27
CA VAL A 132 6.93 2.54 1.50
C VAL A 132 6.44 3.11 0.16
N ASN A 133 5.57 2.37 -0.54
CA ASN A 133 4.99 2.73 -1.83
C ASN A 133 4.30 4.10 -1.79
N TYR A 134 3.51 4.34 -0.76
CA TYR A 134 2.73 5.56 -0.63
C TYR A 134 3.46 6.70 0.07
N TYR A 135 4.25 6.45 1.12
CA TYR A 135 4.88 7.52 1.91
C TYR A 135 6.31 7.87 1.52
N HIS A 136 6.99 7.03 0.72
CA HIS A 136 8.42 7.21 0.45
C HIS A 136 8.77 7.08 -1.03
N ARG A 137 8.66 5.88 -1.61
CA ARG A 137 9.18 5.53 -2.94
C ARG A 137 8.10 4.82 -3.72
N GLN A 138 7.91 5.19 -4.98
CA GLN A 138 6.95 4.52 -5.85
C GLN A 138 7.47 3.12 -6.22
N LEU A 139 6.91 2.07 -5.61
CA LEU A 139 7.27 0.67 -5.86
C LEU A 139 6.32 0.05 -6.92
N GLN A 140 5.02 0.32 -6.80
CA GLN A 140 4.02 -0.10 -7.78
C GLN A 140 3.88 0.94 -8.90
N HIS A 141 3.28 0.57 -10.04
CA HIS A 141 3.01 1.47 -11.17
C HIS A 141 4.27 1.99 -11.90
N PHE A 142 5.31 1.15 -11.92
CA PHE A 142 6.60 1.35 -12.57
C PHE A 142 6.50 1.15 -14.10
N ASP A 143 5.56 1.85 -14.72
CA ASP A 143 5.07 1.49 -16.05
C ASP A 143 5.69 2.36 -17.16
N HIS A 144 6.82 3.04 -16.91
CA HIS A 144 7.45 3.95 -17.87
C HIS A 144 8.92 3.62 -18.12
N ALA A 145 9.32 3.62 -19.40
CA ALA A 145 10.71 3.45 -19.82
C ALA A 145 11.67 4.45 -19.14
N ALA A 146 11.19 5.65 -18.79
CA ALA A 146 11.96 6.64 -18.04
C ALA A 146 12.19 6.26 -16.56
N ASP A 147 11.21 5.58 -15.93
CA ASP A 147 11.36 5.08 -14.56
C ASP A 147 12.36 3.90 -14.55
N TRP A 148 12.28 3.00 -15.55
CA TRP A 148 13.27 1.93 -15.77
C TRP A 148 14.67 2.47 -16.06
N LYS A 149 14.78 3.45 -16.96
CA LYS A 149 16.05 4.11 -17.28
C LYS A 149 16.68 4.75 -16.04
N ARG A 150 15.90 5.42 -15.18
CA ARG A 150 16.40 5.95 -13.90
C ARG A 150 16.94 4.87 -12.97
N LEU A 151 16.26 3.73 -12.89
CA LEU A 151 16.71 2.60 -12.08
C LEU A 151 18.05 2.05 -12.60
N LEU A 152 18.13 1.82 -13.92
CA LEU A 152 19.33 1.31 -14.60
C LEU A 152 20.51 2.29 -14.54
N GLU A 153 20.24 3.60 -14.50
CA GLU A 153 21.24 4.65 -14.30
C GLU A 153 21.65 4.81 -12.83
N GLY A 154 21.21 3.93 -11.92
CA GLY A 154 21.58 3.97 -10.50
C GLY A 154 20.91 5.08 -9.69
N ARG A 155 19.93 5.79 -10.26
CA ARG A 155 19.22 6.91 -9.58
C ARG A 155 18.07 6.43 -8.68
N GLY A 156 17.83 5.12 -8.64
CA GLY A 156 16.85 4.45 -7.78
C GLY A 156 15.39 4.77 -8.12
N PHE A 157 14.47 4.32 -7.25
CA PHE A 157 13.03 4.56 -7.37
C PHE A 157 12.68 6.04 -7.22
N ARG A 158 11.67 6.54 -7.96
CA ARG A 158 11.18 7.90 -7.75
C ARG A 158 10.47 8.06 -6.40
N ALA A 159 10.41 9.28 -5.89
CA ALA A 159 9.52 9.60 -4.77
C ALA A 159 8.06 9.31 -5.17
N SER A 160 7.27 8.77 -4.25
CA SER A 160 5.86 8.50 -4.53
C SER A 160 5.11 9.82 -4.77
N GLN A 161 4.01 9.75 -5.52
CA GLN A 161 3.21 10.95 -5.77
C GLN A 161 2.61 11.50 -4.46
N MET A 162 2.16 10.62 -3.57
CA MET A 162 1.58 11.04 -2.29
C MET A 162 2.64 11.65 -1.37
N ALA A 163 3.87 11.11 -1.33
CA ALA A 163 4.97 11.74 -0.59
C ALA A 163 5.28 13.15 -1.08
N THR A 164 5.30 13.33 -2.41
CA THR A 164 5.53 14.63 -3.04
C THR A 164 4.42 15.63 -2.68
N ASP A 165 3.16 15.20 -2.75
CA ASP A 165 2.01 16.06 -2.43
C ASP A 165 1.92 16.37 -0.92
N LEU A 166 2.30 15.42 -0.05
CA LEU A 166 2.46 15.67 1.40
C LEU A 166 3.58 16.67 1.69
N GLN A 167 4.71 16.60 0.99
CA GLN A 167 5.80 17.57 1.14
C GLN A 167 5.35 18.97 0.72
N ARG A 168 4.61 19.10 -0.39
CA ARG A 168 4.02 20.38 -0.82
C ARG A 168 3.02 20.92 0.21
N LEU A 169 2.22 20.07 0.83
CA LEU A 169 1.31 20.46 1.91
C LEU A 169 2.09 21.01 3.12
N ARG A 170 3.26 20.44 3.44
CA ARG A 170 4.13 20.91 4.54
C ARG A 170 4.76 22.28 4.24
N GLN A 171 5.10 22.56 2.99
CA GLN A 171 5.70 23.84 2.57
C GLN A 171 4.70 25.00 2.47
N LYS A 172 3.40 24.70 2.40
CA LYS A 172 2.32 25.72 2.34
C LYS A 172 1.81 26.17 3.71
N ARG A 173 2.30 25.56 4.80
CA ARG A 173 2.03 25.97 6.18
C ARG A 173 3.28 26.60 6.75
#